data_AF-A0A538BCI8-F1
#
_entry.id   AF-A0A538BCI8-F1
#
_cell.length_a   1.000
_cell.length_b   1.000
_cell.length_c   1.000
_cell.angle_alpha   90.00
_cell.angle_beta   90.00
_cell.angle_gamma   90.00
#
_symmetry.space_group_name_H-M   'P 1'
#
loop_
_entity.id
_entity.type
_entity.pdbx_description
1 polymer ?
#
loop_
_entity_poly.entity_id
_entity_poly.type
_entity_poly.pdbx_seq_one_letter_code
_entity_poly.pdbx_strand_id
1 'polypeptide(L)'
;MTVVQGGDVLASTRAVGRGSVLAGGVAHVAISLFWGVILAATLPRRHTVLAGAGAGLVIAAFDLGVVGRRIPPVRALDWRPQVLDHLAYGAVVGSVLSHVRR
;
A
#
# COMPACT_ATOMS: atom_id res chain seq x y z
N MET A 1 -12.02 6.53 3.42
CA MET A 1 -13.08 7.17 4.23
C MET A 1 -13.78 6.12 5.11
N THR A 2 -13.03 5.18 5.70
CA THR A 2 -13.58 3.94 6.29
C THR A 2 -13.79 4.04 7.80
N VAL A 3 -12.93 4.78 8.51
CA VAL A 3 -13.02 4.94 9.97
C VAL A 3 -14.08 5.95 10.39
N VAL A 4 -14.28 7.01 9.59
CA VAL A 4 -15.25 8.09 9.91
C VAL A 4 -16.70 7.64 9.75
N GLN A 5 -16.97 6.54 9.04
CA GLN A 5 -18.32 6.02 8.77
C GLN A 5 -18.62 4.67 9.46
N GLY A 6 -17.76 4.17 10.35
CA GLY A 6 -17.96 2.87 11.00
C GLY A 6 -17.77 1.67 10.07
N GLY A 7 -16.97 1.81 9.01
CA GLY A 7 -16.66 0.74 8.07
C GLY A 7 -15.66 -0.26 8.63
N ASP A 8 -15.63 -1.44 8.02
CA ASP A 8 -14.77 -2.55 8.42
C ASP A 8 -13.30 -2.29 8.06
N VAL A 9 -12.50 -1.97 9.08
CA VAL A 9 -11.07 -1.65 8.95
C VAL A 9 -10.25 -2.83 8.41
N LEU A 10 -10.71 -4.07 8.64
CA LEU A 10 -10.01 -5.28 8.20
C LEU A 10 -10.51 -5.82 6.85
N ALA A 11 -11.41 -5.09 6.18
CA ALA A 11 -11.94 -5.51 4.88
C ALA A 11 -10.84 -5.76 3.84
N SER A 12 -9.84 -4.88 3.77
CA SER A 12 -8.69 -5.04 2.86
C SER A 12 -7.90 -6.30 3.18
N THR A 13 -7.56 -6.48 4.47
CA THR A 13 -6.82 -7.65 4.96
C THR A 13 -7.56 -8.94 4.65
N ARG A 14 -8.86 -9.02 4.98
CA ARG A 14 -9.66 -10.22 4.67
C ARG A 14 -9.81 -10.44 3.17
N ALA A 15 -9.96 -9.38 2.35
CA ALA A 15 -10.08 -9.53 0.91
C ALA A 15 -8.84 -10.21 0.30
N VAL A 16 -7.64 -9.73 0.66
CA VAL A 16 -6.38 -10.35 0.22
C VAL A 16 -6.24 -11.78 0.76
N GLY A 17 -6.61 -12.01 2.01
CA GLY A 17 -6.60 -13.33 2.66
C GLY A 17 -7.77 -14.25 2.31
N ARG A 18 -8.62 -13.88 1.35
CA ARG A 18 -9.83 -14.62 0.94
C ARG A 18 -10.74 -15.01 2.12
N GLY A 19 -10.92 -14.08 3.05
CA GLY A 19 -11.71 -14.23 4.27
C GLY A 19 -10.86 -14.38 5.55
N SER A 20 -9.60 -14.81 5.44
CA SER A 20 -8.70 -14.98 6.59
C SER A 20 -7.91 -13.70 6.89
N VAL A 21 -8.04 -13.18 8.13
CA VAL A 21 -7.26 -12.02 8.60
C VAL A 21 -5.78 -12.36 8.72
N LEU A 22 -5.44 -13.57 9.22
CA LEU A 22 -4.05 -13.97 9.39
C LEU A 22 -3.34 -14.08 8.02
N ALA A 23 -3.94 -14.81 7.08
CA ALA A 23 -3.36 -14.95 5.74
C ALA A 23 -3.27 -13.59 5.04
N GLY A 24 -4.29 -12.74 5.20
CA GLY A 24 -4.30 -11.39 4.70
C GLY A 24 -3.22 -10.50 5.30
N GLY A 25 -2.96 -10.65 6.60
CA GLY A 25 -1.91 -9.94 7.32
C GLY A 25 -0.52 -10.36 6.86
N VAL A 26 -0.27 -11.67 6.74
CA VAL A 26 0.99 -12.19 6.19
C VAL A 26 1.22 -11.67 4.77
N ALA A 27 0.19 -11.69 3.92
CA ALA A 27 0.28 -11.15 2.57
C ALA A 27 0.58 -9.64 2.57
N HIS A 28 -0.09 -8.86 3.42
CA HIS A 28 0.19 -7.42 3.54
C HIS A 28 1.64 -7.14 3.96
N VAL A 29 2.15 -7.88 4.94
CA VAL A 29 3.55 -7.73 5.39
C VAL A 29 4.52 -8.06 4.25
N ALA A 30 4.31 -9.19 3.56
CA ALA A 30 5.18 -9.61 2.46
C ALA A 30 5.19 -8.60 1.32
N ILE A 31 4.02 -8.11 0.91
CA ILE A 31 3.88 -7.11 -0.17
C ILE A 31 4.49 -5.77 0.26
N SER A 32 4.25 -5.34 1.51
CA SER A 32 4.82 -4.09 2.05
C SER A 32 6.34 -4.13 2.11
N LEU A 33 6.93 -5.28 2.45
CA LEU A 33 8.38 -5.46 2.43
C LEU A 33 8.93 -5.48 1.01
N PHE A 34 8.28 -6.20 0.10
CA PHE A 34 8.65 -6.25 -1.32
C PHE A 34 8.73 -4.84 -1.93
N TRP A 35 7.66 -4.05 -1.78
CA TRP A 35 7.66 -2.67 -2.25
C TRP A 35 8.66 -1.80 -1.50
N GLY A 36 8.83 -2.01 -0.20
CA GLY A 36 9.78 -1.27 0.62
C GLY A 36 11.22 -1.44 0.12
N VAL A 37 11.60 -2.67 -0.26
CA VAL A 37 12.90 -2.97 -0.88
C VAL A 37 13.05 -2.27 -2.24
N ILE A 38 12.03 -2.33 -3.09
CA ILE A 38 12.06 -1.64 -4.40
C ILE A 38 12.21 -0.13 -4.22
N LEU A 39 11.44 0.49 -3.33
CA LEU A 39 11.53 1.91 -3.02
C LEU A 39 12.90 2.27 -2.42
N ALA A 40 13.43 1.42 -1.55
CA ALA A 40 14.77 1.57 -1.00
C ALA A 40 15.88 1.43 -2.03
N ALA A 41 15.65 0.78 -3.18
CA ALA A 41 16.60 0.71 -4.28
C ALA A 41 16.44 1.87 -5.28
N THR A 42 15.21 2.38 -5.47
CA THR A 42 14.87 3.24 -6.61
C THR A 42 14.61 4.70 -6.24
N LEU A 43 14.18 5.01 -5.01
CA LEU A 43 13.85 6.38 -4.65
C LEU A 43 15.10 7.28 -4.61
N PRO A 44 15.01 8.53 -5.12
CA PRO A 44 16.11 9.48 -5.09
C PRO A 44 16.48 9.86 -3.65
N ARG A 45 17.72 10.33 -3.46
CA ARG A 45 18.19 10.84 -2.16
C ARG A 45 17.63 12.24 -1.82
N ARG A 46 17.29 13.04 -2.82
CA ARG A 46 16.65 14.35 -2.65
C ARG A 46 15.14 14.20 -2.87
N HIS A 47 14.35 14.97 -2.12
CA HIS A 47 12.88 14.94 -2.18
C HIS A 47 12.28 13.53 -1.98
N THR A 48 12.95 12.66 -1.20
CA THR A 48 12.60 11.24 -1.02
C THR A 48 11.15 11.03 -0.57
N VAL A 49 10.61 11.91 0.28
CA VAL A 49 9.22 11.84 0.75
C VAL A 49 8.23 12.08 -0.39
N LEU A 50 8.44 13.14 -1.19
CA LEU A 50 7.55 13.47 -2.31
C LEU A 50 7.63 12.41 -3.41
N ALA A 51 8.85 11.95 -3.72
CA ALA A 51 9.06 10.85 -4.64
C ALA A 51 8.42 9.54 -4.13
N GLY A 52 8.51 9.29 -2.82
CA GLY A 52 7.85 8.15 -2.16
C GLY A 52 6.34 8.21 -2.27
N ALA A 53 5.72 9.37 -2.00
CA ALA A 53 4.28 9.56 -2.17
C ALA A 53 3.82 9.33 -3.62
N GLY A 54 4.57 9.88 -4.59
CA GLY A 54 4.34 9.65 -6.02
C GLY A 54 4.48 8.18 -6.40
N ALA A 55 5.50 7.49 -5.90
CA ALA A 55 5.67 6.06 -6.11
C ALA A 55 4.54 5.24 -5.45
N GLY A 56 4.04 5.66 -4.29
CA GLY A 56 2.84 5.10 -3.67
C GLY A 56 1.63 5.12 -4.61
N LEU A 57 1.39 6.24 -5.30
CA LEU A 57 0.32 6.32 -6.31
C LEU A 57 0.53 5.36 -7.48
N VAL A 58 1.77 5.20 -7.94
CA VAL A 58 2.12 4.23 -8.99
C VAL A 58 1.87 2.80 -8.52
N ILE A 59 2.25 2.47 -7.29
CA ILE A 59 1.96 1.17 -6.68
C ILE A 59 0.44 0.96 -6.60
N ALA A 60 -0.33 1.96 -6.14
CA ALA A 60 -1.78 1.85 -6.07
C ALA A 60 -2.40 1.56 -7.43
N ALA A 61 -1.93 2.25 -8.48
CA ALA A 61 -2.41 2.02 -9.85
C ALA A 61 -2.08 0.59 -10.33
N PHE A 62 -0.90 0.06 -9.99
CA PHE A 62 -0.51 -1.31 -10.33
C PHE A 62 -1.28 -2.36 -9.50
N ASP A 63 -1.30 -2.22 -8.18
CA ASP A 63 -1.92 -3.18 -7.26
C ASP A 63 -3.44 -3.23 -7.44
N LEU A 64 -4.11 -2.11 -7.67
CA LEU A 64 -5.56 -2.09 -7.92
C LEU A 64 -5.90 -2.39 -9.39
N GLY A 65 -5.15 -1.81 -10.33
CA GLY A 65 -5.43 -1.86 -11.76
C GLY A 65 -4.95 -3.14 -12.46
N VAL A 66 -3.96 -3.84 -11.91
CA VAL A 66 -3.40 -5.07 -12.50
C VAL A 66 -3.65 -6.27 -11.60
N VAL A 67 -3.19 -6.21 -10.35
CA VAL A 67 -3.26 -7.35 -9.41
C VAL A 67 -4.69 -7.54 -8.90
N GLY A 68 -5.32 -6.47 -8.44
CA GLY A 68 -6.66 -6.46 -7.85
C GLY A 68 -7.73 -6.91 -8.82
N ARG A 69 -7.57 -6.66 -10.13
CA ARG A 69 -8.49 -7.16 -11.17
C ARG A 69 -8.52 -8.69 -11.26
N ARG A 70 -7.46 -9.38 -10.80
CA ARG A 70 -7.38 -10.85 -10.76
C ARG A 70 -7.85 -11.46 -9.43
N ILE A 71 -8.10 -10.63 -8.42
CA ILE A 71 -8.52 -11.07 -7.07
C ILE A 71 -9.92 -10.51 -6.82
N PRO A 72 -11.01 -11.28 -7.07
CA PRO A 72 -12.37 -10.76 -7.00
C PRO A 72 -12.73 -10.04 -5.68
N PRO A 73 -12.32 -10.53 -4.49
CA PRO A 73 -12.54 -9.80 -3.24
C PRO A 73 -11.89 -8.42 -3.19
N VAL A 74 -10.69 -8.26 -3.76
CA VAL A 74 -9.96 -6.98 -3.77
C VAL A 74 -10.62 -6.02 -4.76
N ARG A 75 -11.07 -6.51 -5.93
CA ARG A 75 -11.80 -5.72 -6.92
C ARG A 75 -13.10 -5.12 -6.38
N ALA A 76 -13.73 -5.75 -5.39
CA ALA A 76 -14.97 -5.30 -4.78
C ALA A 76 -14.78 -4.17 -3.74
N LEU A 77 -13.54 -3.87 -3.36
CA LEU A 77 -13.24 -2.81 -2.38
C LEU A 77 -13.47 -1.43 -3.00
N ASP A 78 -13.86 -0.46 -2.15
CA ASP A 78 -13.74 0.95 -2.51
C ASP A 78 -12.25 1.26 -2.74
N TRP A 79 -11.93 1.82 -3.91
CA TRP A 79 -10.57 2.11 -4.32
C TRP A 79 -10.00 3.35 -3.63
N ARG A 80 -10.84 4.29 -3.17
CA ARG A 80 -10.37 5.58 -2.62
C ARG A 80 -9.55 5.40 -1.33
N PRO A 81 -10.01 4.62 -0.33
CA PRO A 81 -9.21 4.32 0.85
C PRO A 81 -7.88 3.65 0.50
N GLN A 82 -7.88 2.76 -0.50
CA GLN A 82 -6.69 2.03 -0.91
C GLN A 82 -5.64 2.96 -1.53
N VAL A 83 -6.05 3.88 -2.40
CA VAL A 83 -5.14 4.88 -2.98
C VAL A 83 -4.53 5.79 -1.89
N LEU A 84 -5.35 6.21 -0.91
CA LEU A 84 -4.85 7.01 0.21
C LEU A 84 -3.86 6.23 1.08
N ASP A 85 -4.13 4.96 1.33
CA ASP A 85 -3.23 4.07 2.08
C ASP A 85 -1.87 3.93 1.37
N HIS A 86 -1.87 3.74 0.04
CA HIS A 86 -0.65 3.65 -0.74
C HIS A 86 0.14 4.97 -0.81
N LEU A 87 -0.56 6.10 -0.95
CA LEU A 87 0.04 7.43 -0.87
C LEU A 87 0.75 7.62 0.49
N ALA A 88 0.06 7.28 1.58
CA ALA A 88 0.59 7.38 2.94
C ALA A 88 1.77 6.42 3.15
N TYR A 89 1.65 5.17 2.73
CA TYR A 89 2.72 4.17 2.76
C TYR A 89 3.98 4.69 2.05
N GLY A 90 3.84 5.18 0.82
CA GLY A 90 4.95 5.72 0.04
C GLY A 90 5.61 6.93 0.71
N ALA A 91 4.82 7.84 1.28
CA ALA A 91 5.34 8.98 2.03
C ALA A 91 6.09 8.55 3.31
N VAL A 92 5.56 7.58 4.05
CA VAL A 92 6.19 7.04 5.27
C VAL A 92 7.51 6.34 4.94
N VAL A 93 7.53 5.46 3.95
CA VAL A 93 8.77 4.80 3.51
C VAL A 93 9.79 5.84 3.03
N GLY A 94 9.36 6.81 2.24
CA GLY A 94 10.23 7.91 1.79
C GLY A 94 10.79 8.74 2.96
N SER A 95 9.99 8.97 3.99
CA SER A 95 10.42 9.63 5.23
C SER A 95 11.48 8.79 5.95
N VAL A 96 11.21 7.51 6.23
CA VAL A 96 12.18 6.61 6.89
C VAL A 96 13.51 6.57 6.12
N LEU A 97 13.46 6.39 4.80
CA LEU A 97 14.66 6.37 3.97
C LEU A 97 15.40 7.71 3.96
N SER A 98 14.69 8.83 4.04
CA SER A 98 15.32 10.16 4.15
C SER A 98 16.04 10.38 5.48
N HIS A 99 15.65 9.67 6.54
CA HIS A 99 16.33 9.72 7.84
C HIS A 99 17.52 8.76 7.88
N VAL A 100 17.37 7.55 7.34
CA VAL A 100 18.41 6.50 7.38
C VAL A 100 19.56 6.74 6.39
N ARG A 101 19.33 7.46 5.28
CA ARG A 101 20.36 7.77 4.27
C ARG A 101 21.10 9.10 4.50
N ARG A 102 20.76 9.84 5.56
CA ARG A 102 21.52 11.02 6.01
C ARG A 102 22.84 10.58 6.62
#